data_AF-A0A3Q2XXB6-F1
#
_entry.id   AF-A0A3Q2XXB6-F1
#
_cell.length_a   1.000
_cell.length_b   1.000
_cell.length_c   1.000
_cell.angle_alpha   90.00
_cell.angle_beta   90.00
_cell.angle_gamma   90.00
#
_symmetry.space_group_name_H-M   'P 1'
#
loop_
_entity.id
_entity.type
_entity.pdbx_description
1 polymer ?
#
loop_
_entity_poly.entity_id
_entity_poly.type
_entity_poly.pdbx_seq_one_letter_code
_entity_poly.pdbx_strand_id
1 'polypeptide(L)'
;LAEEVLLAVCQVIAMYDYTAANPDELSFSKGQLINVLDKTNPDWWKGEADGVTGLLPTNYVKMTTESDPSQQCEYTKDLLQTLKIALKVIT
;
A
#
# COMPACT_ATOMS: atom_id res chain seq x y z
N LEU A 1 -16.38 -18.04 -9.94
CA LEU A 1 -15.20 -18.36 -9.11
C LEU A 1 -14.64 -17.00 -8.73
N ALA A 2 -14.88 -16.55 -7.50
CA ALA A 2 -14.51 -15.20 -7.10
C ALA A 2 -12.99 -15.12 -7.08
N GLU A 3 -12.41 -14.28 -7.93
CA GLU A 3 -11.11 -13.70 -7.65
C GLU A 3 -11.25 -13.05 -6.28
N GLU A 4 -10.61 -13.66 -5.27
CA GLU A 4 -10.37 -13.02 -3.99
C GLU A 4 -9.52 -11.80 -4.31
N VAL A 5 -10.17 -10.67 -4.58
CA VAL A 5 -9.52 -9.37 -4.70
C VAL A 5 -8.92 -9.12 -3.32
N LEU A 6 -7.66 -9.51 -3.14
CA LEU A 6 -6.91 -9.18 -1.94
C LEU A 6 -6.96 -7.66 -1.85
N LEU A 7 -7.71 -7.17 -0.85
CA LEU A 7 -7.94 -5.76 -0.70
C LEU A 7 -6.59 -5.09 -0.44
N ALA A 8 -6.11 -4.33 -1.42
CA ALA A 8 -4.90 -3.55 -1.26
C ALA A 8 -5.09 -2.53 -0.13
N VAL A 9 -4.19 -2.57 0.85
CA VAL A 9 -4.12 -1.61 1.96
C VAL A 9 -3.78 -0.22 1.45
N CYS A 10 -2.83 -0.14 0.51
CA CYS A 10 -2.46 1.10 -0.17
C CYS A 10 -1.72 0.79 -1.48
N GLN A 11 -1.53 1.81 -2.32
CA GLN A 11 -0.67 1.71 -3.49
C GLN A 11 0.65 2.46 -3.26
N VAL A 12 1.74 1.88 -3.75
CA VAL A 12 3.07 2.49 -3.72
C VAL A 12 3.66 2.52 -5.12
N ILE A 13 4.64 3.39 -5.31
CA ILE A 13 5.44 3.48 -6.53
C ILE A 13 6.89 3.10 -6.21
N ALA A 14 7.48 2.23 -7.02
CA ALA A 14 8.89 1.87 -6.90
C ALA A 14 9.80 3.07 -7.22
N MET A 15 10.72 3.38 -6.32
CA MET A 15 11.69 4.47 -6.49
C MET A 15 12.96 4.00 -7.21
N TYR A 16 13.23 2.69 -7.17
CA TYR A 16 14.39 2.03 -7.77
C TYR A 16 13.97 0.67 -8.34
N ASP A 17 14.81 0.12 -9.22
CA ASP A 17 14.67 -1.27 -9.65
C ASP A 17 15.06 -2.21 -8.50
N TYR A 18 14.37 -3.34 -8.41
CA TYR A 18 14.66 -4.38 -7.44
C TYR A 18 14.50 -5.76 -8.07
N THR A 19 15.53 -6.60 -7.94
CA THR A 19 15.50 -8.00 -8.34
C THR A 19 15.43 -8.86 -7.10
N ALA A 20 14.44 -9.74 -7.04
CA ALA A 20 14.24 -10.69 -5.94
C ALA A 20 15.51 -11.51 -5.71
N ALA A 21 16.02 -11.46 -4.49
CA ALA A 21 17.11 -12.28 -4.00
C ALA A 21 16.62 -13.66 -3.53
N ASN A 22 15.36 -13.73 -3.07
CA ASN A 22 14.72 -14.96 -2.61
C ASN A 22 13.42 -15.28 -3.36
N PRO A 23 12.96 -16.55 -3.41
CA PRO A 23 11.76 -16.94 -4.17
C PRO A 23 10.44 -16.34 -3.67
N ASP A 24 10.40 -15.86 -2.43
CA ASP A 24 9.25 -15.22 -1.80
C ASP A 24 9.25 -13.69 -1.98
N GLU A 25 10.29 -13.12 -2.59
CA GLU A 25 10.40 -11.70 -2.87
C GLU A 25 9.83 -11.33 -4.25
N LEU A 26 9.32 -10.11 -4.35
CA LEU A 26 8.76 -9.54 -5.56
C LEU A 26 9.82 -8.75 -6.31
N SER A 27 10.04 -9.06 -7.60
CA SER A 27 10.85 -8.22 -8.48
C SER A 27 9.99 -7.12 -9.11
N PHE A 28 10.53 -5.92 -9.23
CA PHE A 28 9.82 -4.77 -9.80
C PHE A 28 10.79 -3.75 -10.40
N SER A 29 10.29 -2.93 -11.32
CA SER A 29 11.05 -1.86 -11.96
C SER A 29 10.73 -0.50 -11.35
N LYS A 30 11.68 0.43 -11.40
CA LYS A 30 11.48 1.82 -11.01
C LYS A 30 10.27 2.41 -11.74
N GLY A 31 9.41 3.08 -10.98
CA GLY A 31 8.18 3.69 -11.45
C GLY A 31 6.98 2.74 -11.52
N GLN A 32 7.16 1.44 -11.26
CA GLN A 32 6.07 0.48 -11.24
C GLN A 32 5.15 0.73 -10.03
N LEU A 33 3.84 0.64 -10.28
CA LEU A 33 2.83 0.67 -9.23
C LEU A 33 2.68 -0.72 -8.62
N ILE A 34 2.67 -0.77 -7.29
CA ILE A 34 2.57 -2.02 -6.53
C ILE A 34 1.43 -1.88 -5.53
N ASN A 35 0.53 -2.86 -5.52
CA ASN A 35 -0.56 -2.94 -4.58
C ASN A 35 -0.05 -3.58 -3.29
N VAL A 36 -0.05 -2.85 -2.18
CA VAL A 36 0.42 -3.38 -0.90
C VAL A 36 -0.73 -4.11 -0.21
N LEU A 37 -0.53 -5.40 0.09
CA LEU A 37 -1.52 -6.30 0.67
C LEU A 37 -1.33 -6.46 2.19
N ASP A 38 -0.10 -6.37 2.68
CA ASP A 38 0.23 -6.48 4.11
C ASP A 38 1.43 -5.58 4.47
N LYS A 39 1.29 -4.83 5.57
CA LYS A 39 2.28 -3.88 6.12
C LYS A 39 2.66 -4.18 7.57
N THR A 40 2.32 -5.37 8.08
CA THR A 40 2.58 -5.77 9.47
C THR A 40 4.07 -5.80 9.81
N ASN A 41 4.93 -6.10 8.83
CA ASN A 41 6.38 -6.02 8.96
C ASN A 41 6.88 -4.64 8.45
N PRO A 42 7.70 -3.90 9.23
CA PRO A 42 8.17 -2.57 8.86
C PRO A 42 9.24 -2.55 7.75
N ASP A 43 9.99 -3.63 7.58
CA ASP A 43 11.12 -3.70 6.64
C ASP A 43 10.71 -4.34 5.31
N TRP A 44 9.72 -5.24 5.35
CA TRP A 44 9.25 -6.02 4.21
C TRP A 44 7.73 -6.02 4.12
N TRP A 45 7.17 -5.46 3.06
CA TRP A 45 5.73 -5.51 2.82
C TRP A 45 5.39 -6.62 1.84
N LYS A 46 4.20 -7.21 2.01
CA LYS A 46 3.63 -8.09 0.99
C LYS A 46 2.94 -7.23 -0.05
N GLY A 47 3.37 -7.33 -1.30
CA GLY A 47 2.78 -6.58 -2.40
C GLY A 47 2.45 -7.48 -3.58
N GLU A 48 1.64 -6.94 -4.48
CA GLU A 48 1.26 -7.54 -5.75
C GLU A 48 1.54 -6.56 -6.88
N ALA A 49 2.14 -7.08 -7.95
CA ALA A 49 2.32 -6.39 -9.21
C ALA A 49 2.18 -7.38 -10.36
N ASP A 50 1.40 -7.02 -11.39
CA ASP A 50 1.15 -7.83 -12.58
C ASP A 50 0.67 -9.27 -12.27
N GLY A 51 -0.14 -9.43 -11.22
CA GLY A 51 -0.66 -10.70 -10.73
C GLY A 51 0.34 -11.53 -9.91
N VAL A 52 1.57 -11.05 -9.74
CA VAL A 52 2.62 -11.71 -8.95
C VAL A 52 2.66 -11.11 -7.56
N THR A 53 2.60 -11.95 -6.53
CA THR A 53 2.68 -11.53 -5.13
C THR A 53 4.02 -11.94 -4.52
N GLY A 54 4.62 -11.06 -3.72
CA GLY A 54 5.85 -11.34 -2.98
C GLY A 54 6.19 -10.24 -1.98
N LEU A 55 7.30 -10.43 -1.28
CA LEU A 55 7.85 -9.46 -0.34
C LEU A 55 8.64 -8.38 -1.10
N LEU A 56 8.41 -7.12 -0.74
CA LEU A 56 9.19 -5.99 -1.25
C LEU A 56 9.85 -5.22 -0.09
N PRO A 57 11.08 -4.72 -0.28
CA PRO A 57 11.74 -3.91 0.73
C PRO A 57 11.12 -2.51 0.79
N THR A 58 10.75 -2.05 1.98
CA THR A 58 9.98 -0.81 2.16
C THR A 58 10.75 0.44 1.78
N ASN A 59 12.07 0.42 1.87
CA ASN A 59 12.95 1.53 1.48
C ASN A 59 13.14 1.69 -0.04
N TYR A 60 12.54 0.81 -0.86
CA TYR A 60 12.57 0.90 -2.33
C TYR A 60 11.31 1.53 -2.91
N VAL A 61 10.30 1.82 -2.08
CA VAL A 61 9.00 2.30 -2.53
C VAL A 61 8.59 3.56 -1.80
N LYS A 62 7.66 4.31 -2.39
CA LYS A 62 7.03 5.49 -1.79
C LYS A 62 5.52 5.39 -1.93
N MET A 63 4.75 5.83 -0.94
CA MET A 63 3.29 5.84 -1.09
C MET A 63 2.88 6.82 -2.18
N THR A 64 1.94 6.42 -3.04
CA THR A 64 1.50 7.27 -4.16
C THR A 64 0.78 8.54 -3.70
N THR A 65 0.32 8.58 -2.45
CA THR A 65 -0.29 9.73 -1.79
C THR A 65 0.70 10.66 -1.08
N GLU A 66 1.99 10.29 -0.96
CA GLU A 66 3.01 11.07 -0.23
C GLU A 66 3.73 12.12 -1.10
N SER A 67 3.00 12.80 -2.00
CA SER A 67 3.54 13.99 -2.66
C SER A 67 3.48 15.25 -1.79
N ASP A 68 2.90 15.17 -0.59
CA ASP A 68 2.92 16.26 0.39
C ASP A 68 3.06 15.72 1.83
N PRO A 69 4.16 16.03 2.56
CA PRO A 69 4.36 15.63 3.95
C PRO A 69 3.34 16.23 4.94
N SER A 70 2.43 17.11 4.48
CA SER A 70 1.30 17.61 5.29
C SER A 70 0.10 16.67 5.35
N GLN A 71 0.00 15.63 4.51
CA GLN A 71 -1.21 14.78 4.40
C GLN A 71 -1.10 13.40 5.05
N GLN A 72 -0.01 13.09 5.73
CA GLN A 72 0.18 11.80 6.41
C GLN A 72 -0.55 11.73 7.75
N CYS A 73 -1.88 11.80 7.68
CA CYS A 73 -2.88 11.39 8.69
C CYS A 73 -4.31 11.80 8.27
N GLU A 74 -4.52 12.30 7.04
CA GLU A 74 -5.83 12.80 6.63
C GLU A 74 -6.83 11.69 6.31
N TYR A 75 -6.43 10.50 5.86
CA TYR A 75 -7.40 9.42 5.58
C TYR A 75 -8.09 8.88 6.84
N THR A 76 -7.33 8.66 7.91
CA THR A 76 -7.90 8.20 9.19
C THR A 76 -8.64 9.33 9.90
N LYS A 77 -8.21 10.58 9.74
CA LYS A 77 -8.95 11.76 10.22
C LYS A 77 -10.25 11.94 9.45
N ASP A 78 -10.26 11.79 8.14
CA ASP A 78 -11.44 11.92 7.30
C ASP A 78 -12.44 10.81 7.58
N LEU A 79 -12.01 9.54 7.66
CA LEU A 79 -12.93 8.46 8.00
C LEU A 79 -13.51 8.62 9.40
N LEU A 80 -12.70 9.00 10.40
CA LEU A 80 -13.19 9.32 11.74
C LEU A 80 -14.11 10.55 11.73
N GLN A 81 -13.83 11.56 10.92
CA GLN A 81 -14.64 12.77 10.80
C GLN A 81 -15.98 12.47 10.13
N THR A 82 -15.98 11.71 9.05
CA THR A 82 -17.18 11.22 8.36
C THR A 82 -18.02 10.35 9.29
N LEU A 83 -17.41 9.43 10.05
CA LEU A 83 -18.12 8.60 11.03
C LEU A 83 -18.70 9.44 12.17
N LYS A 84 -17.96 10.44 12.69
CA LYS A 84 -18.46 11.38 13.70
C LYS A 84 -19.64 12.21 13.19
N ILE A 85 -19.58 12.69 11.95
CA ILE A 85 -20.68 13.42 11.30
C ILE A 85 -21.89 12.52 11.14
N ALA A 86 -21.71 11.32 10.60
CA ALA A 86 -22.81 10.36 10.41
C ALA A 86 -23.50 10.01 11.73
N LEU A 87 -22.73 9.81 12.80
CA LEU A 87 -23.29 9.53 14.13
C LEU A 87 -24.08 10.72 14.69
N LYS A 88 -23.61 11.96 14.45
CA LYS A 88 -24.29 13.19 14.89
C LYS A 88 -25.61 13.45 14.15
N VAL A 89 -25.79 12.93 12.95
CA VAL A 89 -27.05 13.03 12.17
C VAL A 89 -28.10 12.03 12.68
N ILE A 90 -27.67 10.97 13.35
CA ILE A 90 -28.55 9.88 13.82
C ILE A 90 -29.04 10.10 15.27
N THR A 91 -28.37 10.95 16.06
CA THR A 91 -28.77 11.37 17.42
C THR A 91 -29.35 12.78 17.45
#